data_AF-A0AAU4KGB8-F1
#
_entry.id   AF-A0AAU4KGB8-F1
#
_cell.length_a   1.000
_cell.length_b   1.000
_cell.length_c   1.000
_cell.angle_alpha   90.00
_cell.angle_beta   90.00
_cell.angle_gamma   90.00
#
_symmetry.space_group_name_H-M   'P 1'
#
loop_
_entity.id
_entity.type
_entity.pdbx_description
1 polymer ?
#
loop_
_entity_poly.entity_id
_entity_poly.type
_entity_poly.pdbx_seq_one_letter_code
_entity_poly.pdbx_strand_id
1 'polypeptide(L)'
;MSLSELPPETRKAVIAERREELAGFWPGADGASERTAIKMYPLLYADKPEYGHALIPAREEMRLRRIVEAFGKCFRREMRFDFPPFEAAFIDFYGQLNGAEVVLFDAQEVSATFPIAAGAAGLSFAEGHRVLDWIWIHPFERGRRLMPIAWADLEATYGDDFLVRGPLSPAMRGFLTRRDVNRARWEKRHA
;
A
#
# COMPACT_ATOMS: atom_id res chain seq x y z
N MET A 1 16.35 -13.89 4.25
CA MET A 1 16.48 -14.58 2.96
C MET A 1 15.17 -14.37 2.22
N SER A 2 15.21 -13.73 1.06
CA SER A 2 14.01 -13.37 0.32
C SER A 2 13.37 -14.61 -0.32
N LEU A 3 12.04 -14.68 -0.36
CA LEU A 3 11.30 -15.73 -1.05
C LEU A 3 11.63 -15.79 -2.55
N SER A 4 12.07 -14.67 -3.11
CA SER A 4 12.56 -14.55 -4.49
C SER A 4 13.91 -15.24 -4.72
N GLU A 5 14.70 -15.44 -3.67
CA GLU A 5 16.03 -16.08 -3.71
C GLU A 5 15.98 -17.60 -3.49
N LEU A 6 14.83 -18.13 -3.03
CA LEU A 6 14.66 -19.56 -2.78
C LEU A 6 14.60 -20.39 -4.07
N PRO A 7 15.10 -21.64 -4.06
CA PRO A 7 14.90 -22.61 -5.14
C PRO A 7 13.41 -22.82 -5.44
N PRO A 8 13.03 -23.12 -6.70
CA PRO A 8 11.63 -23.26 -7.10
C PRO A 8 10.80 -24.23 -6.26
N GLU A 9 11.37 -25.40 -5.92
CA GLU A 9 10.68 -26.42 -5.11
C GLU A 9 10.45 -25.95 -3.66
N THR A 10 11.47 -25.32 -3.05
CA THR A 10 11.36 -24.73 -1.71
C THR A 10 10.32 -23.61 -1.69
N ARG A 11 10.32 -22.74 -2.70
CA ARG A 11 9.33 -21.67 -2.84
C ARG A 11 7.90 -22.23 -2.93
N LYS A 12 7.71 -23.31 -3.69
CA LYS A 12 6.42 -23.98 -3.84
C LYS A 12 5.93 -24.56 -2.51
N ALA A 13 6.81 -25.17 -1.72
CA ALA A 13 6.50 -25.69 -0.39
C ALA A 13 6.08 -24.57 0.58
N VAL A 14 6.84 -23.47 0.64
CA VAL A 14 6.50 -22.30 1.48
C VAL A 14 5.15 -21.70 1.07
N ILE A 15 4.87 -21.57 -0.23
CA ILE A 15 3.57 -21.08 -0.70
C ILE A 15 2.42 -22.04 -0.31
N ALA A 16 2.66 -23.35 -0.33
CA ALA A 16 1.67 -24.34 0.10
C ALA A 16 1.35 -24.21 1.60
N GLU A 17 2.38 -24.11 2.44
CA GLU A 17 2.23 -23.88 3.89
C GLU A 17 1.44 -22.60 4.18
N ARG A 18 1.78 -21.48 3.52
CA ARG A 18 1.05 -20.21 3.66
C ARG A 18 -0.42 -20.31 3.22
N ARG A 19 -0.74 -21.17 2.25
CA ARG A 19 -2.13 -21.42 1.84
C ARG A 19 -2.91 -22.20 2.88
N GLU A 20 -2.27 -23.16 3.55
CA GLU A 20 -2.88 -23.90 4.66
C GLU A 20 -3.15 -22.98 5.85
N GLU A 21 -2.19 -22.11 6.21
CA GLU A 21 -2.40 -21.09 7.23
C GLU A 21 -3.55 -20.13 6.87
N LEU A 22 -3.58 -19.64 5.62
CA LEU A 22 -4.66 -18.77 5.15
C LEU A 22 -6.05 -19.42 5.26
N ALA A 23 -6.17 -20.72 5.00
CA ALA A 23 -7.42 -21.45 5.12
C ALA A 23 -7.95 -21.47 6.56
N GLY A 24 -7.07 -21.42 7.56
CA GLY A 24 -7.42 -21.29 8.97
C GLY A 24 -7.67 -19.86 9.46
N PHE A 25 -7.27 -18.85 8.67
CA PHE A 25 -7.25 -17.44 9.10
C PHE A 25 -8.60 -16.72 9.00
N TRP A 26 -9.48 -17.14 8.07
CA TRP A 26 -10.76 -16.47 7.84
C TRP A 26 -11.93 -17.31 8.37
N PRO A 27 -12.69 -16.84 9.39
CA PRO A 27 -13.85 -17.57 9.86
C PRO A 27 -15.01 -17.37 8.88
N GLY A 28 -15.36 -18.43 8.16
CA GLY A 28 -16.73 -18.67 7.71
C GLY A 28 -17.05 -18.37 6.24
N ALA A 29 -17.79 -19.32 5.65
CA ALA A 29 -18.54 -19.20 4.41
C ALA A 29 -19.82 -18.34 4.54
N ASP A 30 -19.99 -17.62 5.65
CA ASP A 30 -21.23 -16.93 5.99
C ASP A 30 -21.19 -15.43 5.62
N GLY A 31 -21.50 -15.17 4.35
CA GLY A 31 -22.58 -14.22 4.05
C GLY A 31 -22.36 -12.72 4.27
N ALA A 32 -21.14 -12.21 4.50
CA ALA A 32 -20.89 -10.80 4.19
C ALA A 32 -20.97 -10.64 2.67
N SER A 33 -21.99 -9.93 2.16
CA SER A 33 -22.12 -9.72 0.70
C SER A 33 -20.76 -9.28 0.15
N GLU A 34 -20.29 -9.89 -0.94
CA GLU A 34 -19.03 -9.51 -1.61
C GLU A 34 -18.96 -8.00 -1.90
N ARG A 35 -20.12 -7.32 -1.92
CA ARG A 35 -20.27 -5.89 -2.17
C ARG A 35 -19.88 -4.99 -0.99
N THR A 36 -19.82 -5.49 0.24
CA THR A 36 -19.57 -4.67 1.46
C THR A 36 -18.29 -5.00 2.21
N ALA A 37 -17.71 -6.19 2.01
CA ALA A 37 -16.44 -6.55 2.65
C ALA A 37 -15.28 -5.77 2.00
N ILE A 38 -14.71 -4.81 2.73
CA ILE A 38 -13.42 -4.22 2.37
C ILE A 38 -12.37 -5.29 2.70
N LYS A 39 -11.69 -5.78 1.66
CA LYS A 39 -10.76 -6.91 1.77
C LYS A 39 -9.37 -6.41 2.17
N MET A 40 -8.74 -7.12 3.09
CA MET A 40 -7.30 -7.17 3.21
C MET A 40 -6.76 -8.28 2.30
N TYR A 41 -5.54 -8.15 1.80
CA TYR A 41 -5.00 -9.06 0.79
C TYR A 41 -3.78 -9.82 1.33
N PRO A 42 -3.90 -11.12 1.61
CA PRO A 42 -2.77 -11.99 1.90
C PRO A 42 -1.76 -11.98 0.75
N LEU A 43 -0.51 -11.67 1.05
CA LEU A 43 0.58 -11.59 0.08
C LEU A 43 1.48 -12.82 0.20
N LEU A 44 0.97 -13.98 -0.21
CA LEU A 44 1.66 -15.26 -0.05
C LEU A 44 3.01 -15.34 -0.81
N TYR A 45 3.23 -14.45 -1.77
CA TYR A 45 4.41 -14.39 -2.62
C TYR A 45 5.39 -13.28 -2.23
N ALA A 46 5.05 -12.44 -1.24
CA ALA A 46 5.91 -11.37 -0.78
C ALA A 46 6.64 -11.76 0.51
N ASP A 47 7.79 -11.14 0.71
CA ASP A 47 8.51 -11.21 1.97
C ASP A 47 7.81 -10.33 3.00
N LYS A 48 7.70 -10.85 4.22
CA LYS A 48 7.20 -10.06 5.33
C LYS A 48 8.24 -8.99 5.67
N PRO A 49 7.84 -7.71 5.77
CA PRO A 49 8.74 -6.67 6.26
C PRO A 49 9.30 -7.05 7.64
N GLU A 50 10.50 -6.55 7.94
CA GLU A 50 11.08 -6.69 9.28
C GLU A 50 10.17 -6.03 10.33
N TYR A 51 10.27 -6.48 11.59
CA TYR A 51 9.46 -5.94 12.67
C TYR A 51 9.66 -4.42 12.80
N GLY A 52 8.57 -3.66 12.83
CA GLY A 52 8.61 -2.20 12.86
C GLY A 52 8.60 -1.54 11.47
N HIS A 53 8.52 -2.34 10.40
CA HIS A 53 8.31 -1.89 9.03
C HIS A 53 6.97 -2.42 8.50
N ALA A 54 6.37 -1.68 7.57
CA ALA A 54 5.13 -2.00 6.90
C ALA A 54 5.24 -1.89 5.38
N LEU A 55 6.22 -1.17 4.83
CA LEU A 55 6.30 -0.88 3.40
C LEU A 55 6.72 -2.11 2.57
N ILE A 56 5.94 -2.41 1.54
CA ILE A 56 6.22 -3.47 0.56
C ILE A 56 6.23 -2.82 -0.83
N PRO A 57 7.39 -2.74 -1.52
CA PRO A 57 7.46 -2.22 -2.87
C PRO A 57 6.62 -3.06 -3.83
N ALA A 58 5.79 -2.40 -4.64
CA ALA A 58 4.84 -3.07 -5.54
C ALA A 58 5.01 -2.65 -7.02
N ARG A 59 6.09 -1.94 -7.35
CA ARG A 59 6.34 -1.37 -8.68
C ARG A 59 6.53 -2.43 -9.77
N GLU A 60 7.38 -3.41 -9.51
CA GLU A 60 7.84 -4.35 -10.54
C GLU A 60 6.90 -5.56 -10.69
N GLU A 61 6.25 -6.00 -9.61
CA GLU A 61 5.45 -7.22 -9.62
C GLU A 61 3.97 -6.95 -9.95
N MET A 62 3.51 -7.45 -11.11
CA MET A 62 2.13 -7.29 -11.58
C MET A 62 1.07 -7.77 -10.57
N ARG A 63 1.36 -8.81 -9.78
CA ARG A 63 0.43 -9.32 -8.74
C ARG A 63 0.22 -8.29 -7.64
N LEU A 64 1.30 -7.65 -7.18
CA LEU A 64 1.23 -6.59 -6.16
C LEU A 64 0.59 -5.33 -6.73
N ARG A 65 0.89 -4.95 -7.98
CA ARG A 65 0.23 -3.82 -8.67
C ARG A 65 -1.29 -3.97 -8.72
N ARG A 66 -1.80 -5.18 -9.00
CA ARG A 66 -3.25 -5.45 -9.00
C ARG A 66 -3.89 -5.23 -7.63
N ILE A 67 -3.16 -5.49 -6.55
CA ILE A 67 -3.60 -5.24 -5.18
C ILE A 67 -3.59 -3.73 -4.89
N VAL A 68 -2.55 -3.00 -5.33
CA VAL A 68 -2.52 -1.53 -5.27
C VAL A 68 -3.72 -0.94 -6.00
N GLU A 69 -4.04 -1.40 -7.21
CA GLU A 69 -5.21 -0.95 -7.97
C GLU A 69 -6.52 -1.21 -7.20
N ALA A 70 -6.64 -2.36 -6.52
CA ALA A 70 -7.81 -2.66 -5.71
C ALA A 70 -7.98 -1.66 -4.53
N PHE A 71 -6.89 -1.26 -3.89
CA PHE A 71 -6.91 -0.18 -2.89
C PHE A 71 -7.16 1.19 -3.51
N GLY A 72 -6.61 1.47 -4.69
CA GLY A 72 -6.92 2.68 -5.47
C GLY A 72 -8.41 2.81 -5.78
N LYS A 73 -9.10 1.71 -6.08
CA LYS A 73 -10.56 1.69 -6.26
C LYS A 73 -11.32 1.97 -4.95
N CYS A 74 -10.79 1.51 -3.80
CA CYS A 74 -11.35 1.85 -2.48
C CYS A 74 -11.18 3.35 -2.19
N PHE A 75 -9.98 3.90 -2.43
CA PHE A 75 -9.69 5.32 -2.32
C PHE A 75 -10.61 6.16 -3.20
N ARG A 76 -10.76 5.80 -4.48
CA ARG A 76 -11.69 6.46 -5.42
C ARG A 76 -13.10 6.51 -4.87
N ARG A 77 -13.62 5.37 -4.39
CA ARG A 77 -14.99 5.28 -3.84
C ARG A 77 -15.17 6.16 -2.61
N GLU A 78 -14.18 6.21 -1.73
CA GLU A 78 -14.23 6.99 -0.49
C GLU A 78 -14.09 8.50 -0.72
N MET A 79 -13.17 8.90 -1.61
CA MET A 79 -12.91 10.30 -1.95
C MET A 79 -13.84 10.85 -3.04
N ARG A 80 -14.68 9.99 -3.63
CA ARG A 80 -15.62 10.32 -4.72
C ARG A 80 -14.95 10.89 -5.97
N PHE A 81 -13.80 10.35 -6.34
CA PHE A 81 -13.16 10.68 -7.61
C PHE A 81 -13.79 9.90 -8.77
N ASP A 82 -13.74 10.46 -9.97
CA ASP A 82 -14.25 9.81 -11.18
C ASP A 82 -13.38 8.61 -11.59
N PHE A 83 -12.06 8.73 -11.41
CA PHE A 83 -11.07 7.74 -11.83
C PHE A 83 -10.25 7.21 -10.65
N PRO A 84 -9.80 5.94 -10.69
CA PRO A 84 -8.85 5.45 -9.70
C PRO A 84 -7.51 6.17 -9.86
N PRO A 85 -6.76 6.39 -8.76
CA PRO A 85 -5.46 7.06 -8.84
C PRO A 85 -4.35 6.16 -9.43
N PHE A 86 -4.64 4.88 -9.64
CA PHE A 86 -3.70 3.91 -10.17
C PHE A 86 -4.43 2.74 -10.85
N GLU A 87 -3.86 2.26 -11.96
CA GLU A 87 -4.30 1.08 -12.70
C GLU A 87 -3.09 0.17 -12.98
N ALA A 88 -3.21 -1.12 -12.65
CA ALA A 88 -2.07 -2.04 -12.69
C ALA A 88 -1.58 -2.35 -14.11
N ALA A 89 -2.46 -2.27 -15.09
CA ALA A 89 -2.13 -2.49 -16.50
C ALA A 89 -1.91 -1.19 -17.26
N PHE A 90 -1.95 -0.03 -16.60
CA PHE A 90 -1.69 1.23 -17.29
C PHE A 90 -0.22 1.34 -17.61
N ILE A 91 0.03 1.45 -18.90
CA ILE A 91 1.31 1.62 -19.55
C ILE A 91 1.14 2.93 -20.33
N ASP A 92 2.11 3.83 -20.25
CA ASP A 92 2.04 5.09 -20.99
C ASP A 92 2.10 4.86 -22.51
N PHE A 93 1.95 5.95 -23.29
CA PHE A 93 1.99 5.90 -24.75
C PHE A 93 3.28 5.29 -25.33
N TYR A 94 4.35 5.20 -24.54
CA TYR A 94 5.65 4.66 -24.94
C TYR A 94 5.88 3.22 -24.48
N GLY A 95 4.86 2.56 -23.93
CA GLY A 95 5.04 1.20 -23.43
C GLY A 95 5.75 1.14 -22.07
N GLN A 96 5.94 2.28 -21.39
CA GLN A 96 6.58 2.32 -20.09
C GLN A 96 5.54 2.27 -18.97
N LEU A 97 5.88 1.57 -17.89
CA LEU A 97 5.22 1.75 -16.61
C LEU A 97 5.27 3.26 -16.32
N ASN A 98 4.09 3.89 -16.30
CA ASN A 98 3.92 5.27 -15.88
C ASN A 98 4.78 5.44 -14.63
N GLY A 99 5.78 6.35 -14.64
CA GLY A 99 6.91 6.39 -13.70
C GLY A 99 6.56 6.57 -12.21
N ALA A 100 5.29 6.37 -11.87
CA ALA A 100 4.74 6.22 -10.55
C ALA A 100 5.32 5.01 -9.82
N GLU A 101 5.83 5.27 -8.64
CA GLU A 101 6.17 4.27 -7.65
C GLU A 101 4.92 3.94 -6.84
N VAL A 102 4.72 2.66 -6.57
CA VAL A 102 3.58 2.19 -5.77
C VAL A 102 4.05 1.22 -4.72
N VAL A 103 3.43 1.31 -3.56
CA VAL A 103 3.75 0.50 -2.38
C VAL A 103 2.48 -0.02 -1.74
N LEU A 104 2.60 -1.17 -1.10
CA LEU A 104 1.59 -1.74 -0.19
C LEU A 104 2.06 -1.55 1.25
N PHE A 105 1.11 -1.55 2.18
CA PHE A 105 1.40 -1.54 3.61
C PHE A 105 0.92 -2.82 4.28
N ASP A 106 1.82 -3.50 4.99
CA ASP A 106 1.53 -4.68 5.79
C ASP A 106 0.69 -4.33 7.02
N ALA A 107 -0.36 -5.12 7.27
CA ALA A 107 -1.21 -5.01 8.44
C ALA A 107 -0.38 -5.16 9.72
N GLN A 108 -0.69 -4.37 10.74
CA GLN A 108 0.06 -4.37 12.01
C GLN A 108 -0.73 -5.02 13.15
N GLU A 109 -2.05 -5.12 13.00
CA GLU A 109 -2.93 -5.73 14.00
C GLU A 109 -3.23 -7.20 13.70
N VAL A 110 -2.65 -7.73 12.63
CA VAL A 110 -2.91 -9.06 12.11
C VAL A 110 -1.61 -9.84 12.10
N SER A 111 -1.56 -10.96 12.85
CA SER A 111 -0.37 -11.80 12.93
C SER A 111 -0.50 -13.00 11.99
N ALA A 112 0.35 -13.05 10.96
CA ALA A 112 0.49 -14.16 10.03
C ALA A 112 1.96 -14.36 9.63
N THR A 113 2.34 -15.54 9.13
CA THR A 113 3.73 -15.79 8.64
C THR A 113 4.02 -15.11 7.29
N PHE A 114 3.00 -14.54 6.67
CA PHE A 114 3.05 -13.78 5.43
C PHE A 114 2.49 -12.38 5.65
N PRO A 115 2.88 -11.40 4.83
CA PRO A 115 2.30 -10.07 4.92
C PRO A 115 0.84 -10.07 4.46
N ILE A 116 0.03 -9.24 5.08
CA ILE A 116 -1.37 -9.00 4.74
C ILE A 116 -1.49 -7.54 4.39
N ALA A 117 -1.63 -7.23 3.10
CA ALA A 117 -1.77 -5.85 2.66
C ALA A 117 -3.06 -5.24 3.23
N ALA A 118 -2.89 -4.13 3.94
CA ALA A 118 -3.95 -3.34 4.56
C ALA A 118 -3.87 -1.85 4.19
N GLY A 119 -3.17 -1.53 3.11
CA GLY A 119 -3.14 -0.19 2.55
C GLY A 119 -2.23 -0.13 1.33
N ALA A 120 -2.26 1.03 0.66
CA ALA A 120 -1.39 1.33 -0.45
C ALA A 120 -1.14 2.83 -0.57
N ALA A 121 -0.06 3.19 -1.24
CA ALA A 121 0.22 4.54 -1.66
C ALA A 121 0.83 4.56 -3.08
N GLY A 122 0.66 5.69 -3.75
CA GLY A 122 1.31 5.99 -5.02
C GLY A 122 2.08 7.30 -4.94
N LEU A 123 3.28 7.29 -5.51
CA LEU A 123 4.18 8.43 -5.58
C LEU A 123 4.56 8.70 -7.04
N SER A 124 4.50 9.96 -7.45
CA SER A 124 5.04 10.42 -8.74
C SER A 124 6.39 11.11 -8.54
N PHE A 125 7.07 11.38 -9.65
CA PHE A 125 8.21 12.28 -9.67
C PHE A 125 7.83 13.54 -10.45
N ALA A 126 7.92 14.70 -9.81
CA ALA A 126 7.60 15.99 -10.41
C ALA A 126 8.60 17.04 -9.95
N GLU A 127 9.10 17.85 -10.89
CA GLU A 127 10.02 18.97 -10.62
C GLU A 127 11.26 18.58 -9.80
N GLY A 128 11.78 17.36 -9.98
CA GLY A 128 12.95 16.87 -9.24
C GLY A 128 12.64 16.31 -7.85
N HIS A 129 11.37 16.29 -7.45
CA HIS A 129 10.92 15.78 -6.15
C HIS A 129 10.01 14.56 -6.29
N ARG A 130 10.09 13.65 -5.33
CA ARG A 130 9.06 12.62 -5.13
C ARG A 130 7.82 13.26 -4.52
N VAL A 131 6.66 12.92 -5.04
CA VAL A 131 5.37 13.47 -4.61
C VAL A 131 4.43 12.34 -4.25
N LEU A 132 4.02 12.26 -2.99
CA LEU A 132 2.97 11.35 -2.52
C LEU A 132 1.61 11.85 -3.06
N ASP A 133 1.10 11.17 -4.08
CA ASP A 133 -0.12 11.58 -4.78
C ASP A 133 -1.37 11.11 -4.07
N TRP A 134 -1.32 9.89 -3.52
CA TRP A 134 -2.43 9.31 -2.80
C TRP A 134 -1.93 8.25 -1.82
N ILE A 135 -2.71 8.07 -0.76
CA ILE A 135 -2.53 7.03 0.22
C ILE A 135 -3.89 6.60 0.74
N TRP A 136 -4.04 5.30 0.92
CA TRP A 136 -5.24 4.72 1.48
C TRP A 136 -4.87 3.63 2.47
N ILE A 137 -5.48 3.71 3.64
CA ILE A 137 -5.33 2.74 4.73
C ILE A 137 -6.67 2.04 4.95
N HIS A 138 -6.62 0.72 5.14
CA HIS A 138 -7.78 -0.09 5.43
C HIS A 138 -8.48 0.38 6.71
N PRO A 139 -9.82 0.52 6.74
CA PRO A 139 -10.53 1.09 7.89
C PRO A 139 -10.21 0.42 9.23
N PHE A 140 -9.99 -0.89 9.25
CA PHE A 140 -9.60 -1.65 10.46
C PHE A 140 -8.27 -1.18 11.07
N GLU A 141 -7.32 -0.74 10.23
CA GLU A 141 -5.97 -0.29 10.63
C GLU A 141 -5.91 1.23 10.91
N ARG A 142 -7.00 1.97 10.67
CA ARG A 142 -7.03 3.42 10.89
C ARG A 142 -7.07 3.77 12.37
N GLY A 143 -6.39 4.86 12.73
CA GLY A 143 -6.31 5.32 14.12
C GLY A 143 -5.41 4.45 15.01
N ARG A 144 -4.68 3.51 14.40
CA ARG A 144 -3.78 2.57 15.08
C ARG A 144 -2.32 2.83 14.67
N ARG A 145 -1.50 1.76 14.65
CA ARG A 145 -0.05 1.83 14.46
C ARG A 145 0.40 1.90 13.01
N LEU A 146 -0.43 1.48 12.05
CA LEU A 146 -0.01 1.36 10.65
C LEU A 146 0.48 2.67 10.05
N MET A 147 -0.29 3.76 10.15
CA MET A 147 0.07 5.02 9.50
C MET A 147 1.38 5.64 10.05
N PRO A 148 1.62 5.71 11.37
CA PRO A 148 2.91 6.13 11.91
C PRO A 148 4.13 5.31 11.44
N ILE A 149 3.97 3.99 11.28
CA ILE A 149 5.02 3.09 10.81
C ILE A 149 5.24 3.27 9.31
N ALA A 150 4.16 3.19 8.52
CA ALA A 150 4.19 3.39 7.09
C ALA A 150 4.80 4.75 6.70
N TRP A 151 4.50 5.81 7.45
CA TRP A 151 5.12 7.12 7.21
C TRP A 151 6.62 7.12 7.43
N ALA A 152 7.10 6.49 8.51
CA ALA A 152 8.53 6.38 8.78
C ALA A 152 9.25 5.60 7.66
N ASP A 153 8.63 4.53 7.16
CA ASP A 153 9.18 3.78 6.02
C ASP A 153 9.19 4.61 4.73
N LEU A 154 8.14 5.41 4.49
CA LEU A 154 8.09 6.30 3.34
C LEU A 154 9.22 7.33 3.40
N GLU A 155 9.48 7.94 4.56
CA GLU A 155 10.58 8.89 4.74
C GLU A 155 11.95 8.21 4.60
N ALA A 156 12.12 7.00 5.14
CA ALA A 156 13.34 6.23 5.00
C ALA A 156 13.61 5.83 3.54
N THR A 157 12.56 5.51 2.77
CA THR A 157 12.67 5.02 1.39
C THR A 157 12.80 6.17 0.38
N TYR A 158 12.05 7.25 0.57
CA TYR A 158 11.88 8.31 -0.43
C TYR A 158 12.45 9.66 0.00
N GLY A 159 13.09 9.74 1.17
CA GLY A 159 13.62 10.98 1.75
C GLY A 159 12.62 11.67 2.68
N ASP A 160 13.11 12.48 3.60
CA ASP A 160 12.29 13.28 4.52
C ASP A 160 11.75 14.58 3.89
N ASP A 161 12.05 14.81 2.61
CA ASP A 161 11.70 16.00 1.83
C ASP A 161 10.66 15.72 0.73
N PHE A 162 10.15 14.49 0.60
CA PHE A 162 9.09 14.21 -0.38
C PHE A 162 7.85 15.07 -0.12
N LEU A 163 7.23 15.52 -1.19
CA LEU A 163 6.07 16.41 -1.17
C LEU A 163 4.78 15.61 -1.06
N VAL A 164 3.72 16.20 -0.53
CA VAL A 164 2.39 15.58 -0.47
C VAL A 164 1.44 16.35 -1.35
N ARG A 165 0.87 15.67 -2.35
CA ARG A 165 -0.06 16.30 -3.29
C ARG A 165 -1.39 16.60 -2.60
N GLY A 166 -1.88 17.83 -2.80
CA GLY A 166 -3.24 18.22 -2.41
C GLY A 166 -4.28 17.83 -3.47
N PRO A 167 -5.58 17.81 -3.12
CA PRO A 167 -6.14 18.20 -1.81
C PRO A 167 -6.02 17.11 -0.75
N LEU A 168 -5.72 17.52 0.49
CA LEU A 168 -5.60 16.60 1.63
C LEU A 168 -6.95 16.35 2.30
N SER A 169 -7.22 15.10 2.66
CA SER A 169 -8.33 14.77 3.55
C SER A 169 -8.12 15.40 4.95
N PRO A 170 -9.20 15.66 5.72
CA PRO A 170 -9.06 16.14 7.09
C PRO A 170 -8.20 15.22 7.98
N ALA A 171 -8.31 13.91 7.76
CA ALA A 171 -7.50 12.92 8.48
C ALA A 171 -6.01 13.04 8.15
N MET A 172 -5.66 13.19 6.87
CA MET A 172 -4.27 13.39 6.46
C MET A 172 -3.71 14.71 7.00
N ARG A 173 -4.47 15.81 6.91
CA ARG A 173 -4.07 17.10 7.48
C ARG A 173 -3.80 16.99 8.98
N GLY A 174 -4.71 16.38 9.74
CA GLY A 174 -4.54 16.16 11.17
C GLY A 174 -3.38 15.21 11.51
N PHE A 175 -3.03 14.28 10.63
CA PHE A 175 -1.84 13.45 10.78
C PHE A 175 -0.56 14.28 10.59
N LEU A 176 -0.43 15.00 9.47
CA LEU A 176 0.74 15.81 9.16
C LEU A 176 1.01 16.90 10.20
N THR A 177 -0.05 17.58 10.68
CA THR A 177 0.07 18.58 11.75
C THR A 177 0.54 17.96 13.07
N ARG A 178 0.02 16.79 13.46
CA ARG A 178 0.43 16.13 14.72
C ARG A 178 1.85 15.60 14.68
N ARG A 179 2.35 15.22 13.51
CA ARG A 179 3.73 14.77 13.29
C ARG A 179 4.72 15.92 13.08
N ASP A 180 4.25 17.17 13.13
CA ASP A 180 5.04 18.38 12.84
C ASP A 180 5.75 18.31 11.47
N VAL A 181 5.08 17.74 10.47
CA VAL A 181 5.63 17.68 9.11
C VAL A 181 5.67 19.09 8.53
N ASN A 182 6.86 19.50 8.07
CA ASN A 182 7.09 20.81 7.48
C ASN A 182 5.97 21.18 6.49
N ARG A 183 5.27 22.28 6.79
CA ARG A 183 4.11 22.76 6.02
C ARG A 183 4.44 23.01 4.55
N ALA A 184 5.69 23.37 4.22
CA ALA A 184 6.13 23.54 2.85
C ALA A 184 5.99 22.27 1.99
N ARG A 185 5.98 21.08 2.61
CA ARG A 185 5.81 19.79 1.92
C ARG A 185 4.38 19.55 1.43
N TRP A 186 3.37 20.20 2.01
CA TRP A 186 1.98 19.81 1.80
C TRP A 186 0.96 20.97 1.67
N GLU A 187 1.40 22.22 1.86
CA GLU A 187 0.56 23.41 1.66
C GLU A 187 0.72 24.07 0.29
N LYS A 188 1.82 23.80 -0.43
CA LYS A 188 1.98 24.28 -1.79
C LYS A 188 1.06 23.50 -2.73
N ARG A 189 0.31 24.21 -3.56
CA ARG A 189 -0.37 23.60 -4.72
C ARG A 189 0.72 23.26 -5.75
N HIS A 190 1.22 22.03 -5.70
CA HIS A 190 2.01 21.47 -6.79
C HIS A 190 1.04 21.24 -7.96
N ALA A 191 1.13 22.08 -8.98
CA ALA A 191 0.26 22.08 -10.15
C ALA A 191 0.66 20.96 -11.12
#